data_AF-A0A1S2MDG0-F1
#
_entry.id   AF-A0A1S2MDG0-F1
#
_cell.length_a   1.000
_cell.length_b   1.000
_cell.length_c   1.000
_cell.angle_alpha   90.00
_cell.angle_beta   90.00
_cell.angle_gamma   90.00
#
_symmetry.space_group_name_H-M   'P 1'
#
loop_
_entity.id
_entity.type
_entity.pdbx_description
1 polymer ?
#
loop_
_entity_poly.entity_id
_entity_poly.type
_entity_poly.pdbx_seq_one_letter_code
_entity_poly.pdbx_strand_id
1 'polypeptide(L)'
;MTEERMINIETRLNKLEKDRKHMVEHIHELQIIIEKLNQTPPINQNYQQSTNPKVEYLTIANEQMFKQNQRLREYIEDCIRGDKKLDQKGYLIALSGGE
;
A
#
# COMPACT_ATOMS: atom_id res chain seq x y z
N MET A 1 -8.97 -36.54 51.37
CA MET A 1 -8.89 -35.07 51.18
C MET A 1 -7.51 -34.58 50.73
N THR A 2 -6.41 -35.27 51.04
CA THR A 2 -5.05 -34.88 50.62
C THR A 2 -4.70 -35.29 49.19
N GLU A 3 -5.14 -36.46 48.76
CA GLU A 3 -4.81 -37.06 47.45
C GLU A 3 -5.50 -36.36 46.27
N GLU A 4 -6.79 -36.02 46.42
CA GLU A 4 -7.54 -35.26 45.42
C GLU A 4 -6.96 -33.84 45.21
N ARG A 5 -6.43 -33.23 46.28
CA ARG A 5 -5.72 -31.94 46.19
C ARG A 5 -4.38 -32.09 45.48
N MET A 6 -3.66 -33.18 45.71
CA MET A 6 -2.38 -33.48 45.05
C MET A 6 -2.58 -33.66 43.53
N ILE A 7 -3.58 -34.44 43.12
CA ILE A 7 -3.96 -34.64 41.71
C ILE A 7 -4.32 -33.31 41.04
N ASN A 8 -5.08 -32.45 41.73
CA ASN A 8 -5.46 -31.13 41.20
C ASN A 8 -4.24 -30.20 41.01
N ILE A 9 -3.29 -30.25 41.95
CA ILE A 9 -2.05 -29.47 41.88
C ILE A 9 -1.17 -29.98 40.72
N GLU A 10 -0.99 -31.28 40.58
CA GLU A 10 -0.22 -31.88 39.48
C GLU A 10 -0.83 -31.55 38.12
N THR A 11 -2.15 -31.66 37.98
CA THR A 11 -2.85 -31.31 36.74
C THR A 11 -2.68 -29.84 36.39
N ARG A 12 -2.77 -28.95 37.39
CA ARG A 12 -2.55 -27.52 37.21
C ARG A 12 -1.10 -27.19 36.87
N LEU A 13 -0.14 -27.88 37.48
CA LEU A 13 1.29 -27.73 37.16
C LEU A 13 1.59 -28.16 35.72
N ASN A 14 1.09 -29.32 35.30
CA ASN A 14 1.27 -29.81 33.93
C ASN A 14 0.66 -28.85 32.90
N LYS A 15 -0.51 -28.28 33.20
CA LYS A 15 -1.13 -27.26 32.35
C LYS A 15 -0.26 -26.00 32.27
N LEU A 16 0.19 -25.48 33.42
CA LEU A 16 1.05 -24.29 33.47
C LEU A 16 2.37 -24.50 32.74
N GLU A 17 2.94 -25.70 32.81
CA GLU A 17 4.19 -26.01 32.13
C GLU A 17 4.01 -26.08 30.60
N LYS A 18 2.88 -26.64 30.14
CA LYS A 18 2.49 -26.63 28.72
C LYS A 18 2.23 -25.21 28.22
N ASP A 19 1.50 -24.41 28.98
CA ASP A 19 1.21 -23.02 28.63
C ASP A 19 2.51 -22.19 28.59
N ARG A 20 3.42 -22.39 29.55
CA ARG A 20 4.74 -21.76 29.56
C ARG A 20 5.54 -22.11 28.31
N LYS A 21 5.58 -23.40 27.93
CA LYS A 21 6.30 -23.85 26.74
C LYS A 21 5.75 -23.19 25.47
N HIS A 22 4.43 -23.17 25.33
CA HIS A 22 3.75 -22.53 24.21
C HIS A 22 4.01 -21.02 24.15
N MET A 23 4.01 -20.33 25.29
CA MET A 23 4.35 -18.90 25.34
C MET A 23 5.80 -18.63 24.93
N VAL A 24 6.76 -19.47 25.36
CA VAL A 24 8.17 -19.34 24.98
C VAL A 24 8.34 -19.53 23.46
N GLU A 25 7.67 -20.53 22.88
CA GLU A 25 7.69 -20.76 21.43
C GLU A 25 7.13 -19.55 20.67
N HIS A 26 5.98 -19.00 21.09
CA HIS A 26 5.42 -17.80 20.48
C HIS A 26 6.31 -16.56 20.60
N ILE A 27 6.95 -16.35 21.76
CA ILE A 27 7.90 -15.25 21.93
C ILE A 27 9.06 -15.39 20.95
N HIS A 28 9.56 -16.62 20.77
CA HIS A 28 10.64 -16.88 19.83
C HIS A 28 10.22 -16.61 18.37
N GLU A 29 9.03 -17.05 17.97
CA GLU A 29 8.48 -16.74 16.64
C GLU A 29 8.33 -15.23 16.41
N LEU A 30 7.82 -14.50 17.41
CA LEU A 30 7.69 -13.04 17.35
C LEU A 30 9.06 -12.35 17.25
N GLN A 31 10.08 -12.84 17.97
CA GLN A 31 11.44 -12.32 17.88
C GLN A 31 12.01 -12.50 16.46
N ILE A 32 11.81 -13.67 15.84
CA ILE A 32 12.22 -13.93 14.46
C ILE A 32 11.50 -12.98 13.49
N ILE A 33 10.21 -12.72 13.69
CA ILE A 33 9.44 -11.78 12.85
C ILE A 33 9.99 -10.36 13.01
N ILE A 34 10.25 -9.91 14.24
CA ILE A 34 10.83 -8.58 14.51
C ILE A 34 12.21 -8.45 13.87
N GLU A 35 13.05 -9.49 13.97
CA GLU A 35 14.37 -9.49 13.35
C GLU A 35 14.28 -9.39 11.82
N LYS A 36 13.37 -10.15 11.20
CA LYS A 36 13.10 -10.05 9.75
C LYS A 36 12.60 -8.66 9.35
N LEU A 37 11.71 -8.06 10.15
CA LEU A 37 11.23 -6.69 9.91
C LEU A 37 12.34 -5.65 10.03
N ASN A 38 13.28 -5.82 10.98
CA ASN A 38 14.43 -4.93 11.14
C ASN A 38 15.50 -5.12 10.06
N GLN A 39 15.64 -6.32 9.50
CA GLN A 39 16.50 -6.59 8.34
C GLN A 39 15.88 -6.15 7.02
N THR A 40 14.58 -5.90 7.00
CA THR A 40 13.93 -5.26 5.85
C THR A 40 14.41 -3.81 5.84
N PRO A 41 15.12 -3.33 4.81
CA PRO A 41 15.61 -1.96 4.79
C PRO A 41 14.41 -1.04 4.99
N PRO A 42 14.54 0.04 5.79
CA PRO A 42 13.44 0.95 6.02
C PRO A 42 13.04 1.53 4.67
N ILE A 43 11.91 1.06 4.13
CA ILE A 43 11.28 1.59 2.93
C ILE A 43 11.06 3.11 3.08
N ASN A 44 11.06 3.62 4.32
CA ASN A 44 10.69 4.98 4.68
C ASN A 44 11.79 5.91 5.19
N GLN A 45 13.08 5.54 5.24
CA GLN A 45 14.11 6.47 5.72
C GLN A 45 14.66 7.45 4.67
N ASN A 46 14.28 7.32 3.40
CA ASN A 46 14.63 8.29 2.35
C ASN A 46 13.49 9.26 1.96
N TYR A 47 12.33 9.19 2.61
CA TYR A 47 11.21 10.10 2.30
C TYR A 47 11.30 11.47 2.97
N GLN A 48 12.37 11.77 3.73
CA GLN A 48 12.49 13.05 4.43
C GLN A 48 13.44 14.08 3.79
N GLN A 49 14.15 13.81 2.69
CA GLN A 49 15.11 14.83 2.21
C GLN A 49 15.52 14.80 0.73
N SER A 50 14.63 14.33 -0.14
CA SER A 50 14.55 14.89 -1.50
C SER A 50 13.18 14.50 -2.06
N THR A 51 12.34 15.48 -2.42
CA THR A 51 11.45 15.23 -3.55
C THR A 51 12.39 14.89 -4.69
N ASN A 52 12.53 13.60 -4.99
CA ASN A 52 13.39 13.17 -6.08
C ASN A 52 12.88 13.93 -7.31
N PRO A 53 13.66 14.84 -7.91
CA PRO A 53 13.16 15.72 -8.97
C PRO A 53 12.61 14.91 -10.14
N LYS A 54 13.08 13.66 -10.30
CA LYS A 54 12.50 12.70 -11.23
C LYS A 54 11.07 12.28 -10.86
N VAL A 55 10.80 12.00 -9.59
CA VAL A 55 9.45 11.64 -9.11
C VAL A 55 8.51 12.83 -9.24
N GLU A 56 8.94 14.03 -8.86
CA GLU A 56 8.15 15.24 -9.02
C GLU A 56 7.84 15.54 -10.48
N TYR A 57 8.85 15.48 -11.36
CA TYR A 57 8.68 15.61 -12.80
C TYR A 57 7.70 14.57 -13.37
N LEU A 58 7.86 13.30 -12.99
CA LEU A 58 6.97 12.23 -13.46
C LEU A 58 5.54 12.41 -12.96
N THR A 59 5.35 12.89 -11.74
CA THR A 59 4.02 13.22 -11.20
C THR A 59 3.38 14.34 -12.01
N ILE A 60 4.09 15.44 -12.26
CA ILE A 60 3.59 16.56 -13.06
C ILE A 60 3.27 16.12 -14.49
N ALA A 61 4.17 15.35 -15.12
CA ALA A 61 3.97 14.84 -16.48
C ALA A 61 2.73 13.92 -16.56
N ASN A 62 2.54 13.04 -15.57
CA ASN A 62 1.36 12.18 -15.51
C ASN A 62 0.06 12.97 -15.34
N GLU A 63 0.04 13.99 -14.49
CA GLU A 63 -1.12 14.85 -14.33
C GLU A 63 -1.47 15.61 -15.61
N GLN A 64 -0.46 16.11 -16.34
CA GLN A 64 -0.66 16.76 -17.63
C GLN A 64 -1.20 15.79 -18.68
N MET A 65 -0.66 14.57 -18.75
CA MET A 65 -1.16 13.51 -19.64
C MET A 65 -2.59 13.10 -19.30
N PHE A 66 -2.93 13.02 -18.02
CA PHE A 66 -4.29 12.71 -17.59
C PHE A 66 -5.29 13.77 -18.05
N LYS A 67 -4.97 15.05 -17.81
CA LYS A 67 -5.81 16.19 -18.26
C LYS A 67 -5.95 16.22 -19.78
N GLN A 68 -4.87 15.94 -20.52
CA GLN A 68 -4.89 15.84 -21.98
C GLN A 68 -5.82 14.71 -22.46
N ASN A 69 -5.70 13.52 -21.87
CA ASN A 69 -6.55 12.37 -22.21
C ASN A 69 -8.02 12.64 -21.91
N GLN A 70 -8.33 13.33 -20.82
CA GLN A 70 -9.69 13.73 -20.49
C GLN A 70 -10.28 14.64 -21.58
N ARG A 71 -9.58 15.73 -21.94
CA ARG A 71 -10.04 16.66 -22.99
C ARG A 71 -10.24 15.98 -24.34
N LEU A 72 -9.34 15.05 -24.69
CA LEU A 72 -9.47 14.29 -25.94
C LEU A 72 -10.71 13.39 -25.93
N ARG A 73 -11.02 12.74 -24.80
CA ARG A 73 -12.26 11.95 -24.66
C ARG A 73 -13.48 12.83 -24.82
N GLU A 74 -13.52 13.97 -24.14
CA GLU A 74 -14.63 14.93 -24.24
C GLU A 74 -14.83 15.42 -25.68
N TYR A 75 -13.75 15.77 -26.39
CA TYR A 75 -13.83 16.18 -27.80
C TYR A 75 -14.33 15.06 -28.73
N ILE A 76 -13.88 13.83 -28.52
CA ILE A 76 -14.36 12.66 -29.28
C ILE A 76 -15.85 12.43 -29.02
N GLU A 77 -16.27 12.52 -27.76
CA GLU A 77 -17.68 12.39 -27.40
C GLU A 77 -18.55 13.48 -28.03
N ASP A 78 -18.11 14.74 -28.01
CA ASP A 78 -18.78 15.86 -28.70
C ASP A 78 -18.91 15.59 -30.22
N CYS A 79 -17.87 15.01 -30.83
CA CYS A 79 -17.90 14.65 -32.25
C CYS A 79 -18.87 13.50 -32.53
N ILE A 80 -18.97 12.51 -31.63
CA ILE A 80 -19.91 11.40 -31.73
C ILE A 80 -21.36 11.87 -31.55
N ARG A 81 -21.59 12.80 -30.61
CA ARG A 81 -22.91 13.42 -30.38
C ARG A 81 -23.36 14.31 -31.54
N GLY A 82 -22.43 14.78 -32.36
CA GLY A 82 -22.69 15.71 -33.46
C GLY A 82 -22.65 17.18 -33.06
N ASP A 83 -22.23 17.48 -31.82
CA ASP A 83 -22.08 18.84 -31.28
C ASP A 83 -20.86 19.56 -31.90
N LYS A 84 -19.85 18.79 -32.30
CA LYS A 84 -18.63 19.29 -32.97
C LYS A 84 -18.32 18.47 -34.22
N LYS A 85 -17.70 19.12 -35.20
CA LYS A 85 -17.14 18.44 -36.37
C LYS A 85 -15.72 17.97 -36.05
N LEU A 86 -15.41 16.71 -36.36
CA LEU A 86 -14.05 16.19 -36.25
C LEU A 86 -13.14 16.93 -37.25
N ASP A 87 -12.24 17.75 -36.72
CA ASP A 87 -11.28 18.53 -37.49
C ASP A 87 -9.92 18.58 -36.80
N GLN A 88 -8.87 18.77 -37.61
CA GLN A 88 -7.50 18.74 -37.09
C GLN A 88 -7.25 19.86 -36.07
N LYS A 89 -7.92 21.01 -36.25
CA LYS A 89 -7.79 22.16 -35.35
C LYS A 89 -8.38 21.84 -33.97
N GLY A 90 -9.61 21.32 -33.89
CA GLY A 90 -10.25 20.94 -32.64
C GLY A 90 -9.52 19.81 -31.91
N TYR A 91 -9.00 18.84 -32.66
CA TYR A 91 -8.15 17.79 -32.10
C TYR A 91 -6.87 18.36 -31.45
N LEU A 92 -6.17 19.26 -32.15
CA LEU A 92 -4.95 19.90 -31.62
C LEU A 92 -5.24 20.76 -30.39
N ILE A 93 -6.37 21.46 -30.36
CA ILE A 93 -6.85 22.23 -29.20
C ILE A 93 -7.10 21.30 -28.00
N ALA A 94 -7.83 20.21 -28.19
CA ALA A 94 -8.09 19.24 -27.11
C ALA A 94 -6.79 18.63 -26.57
N LEU A 95 -5.83 18.35 -27.45
CA LEU A 95 -4.54 17.76 -27.10
C LEU A 95 -3.64 18.76 -26.34
N SER A 96 -3.56 20.02 -26.78
CA SER A 96 -2.71 21.04 -26.15
C SER A 96 -3.34 21.71 -24.93
N GLY A 97 -4.68 21.72 -24.84
CA GLY A 97 -5.43 22.44 -23.81
C GLY A 97 -5.48 23.96 -24.02
N GLY A 98 -5.17 24.45 -25.23
CA GLY A 98 -5.24 25.87 -25.60
C GLY A 98 -6.40 26.17 -26.55
N GLU A 99 -6.93 27.39 -26.50
CA GLU A 99 -7.97 27.93 -27.41
C GLU A 99 -7.50 28.11 -28.85
#